data_AF-A0A521SEP0-F1
#
_entry.id   AF-A0A521SEP0-F1
#
_cell.length_a   1.000
_cell.length_b   1.000
_cell.length_c   1.000
_cell.angle_alpha   90.00
_cell.angle_beta   90.00
_cell.angle_gamma   90.00
#
_symmetry.space_group_name_H-M   'P 1'
#
loop_
_entity.id
_entity.type
_entity.pdbx_description
1 polymer ?
#
loop_
_entity_poly.entity_id
_entity_poly.type
_entity_poly.pdbx_seq_one_letter_code
_entity_poly.pdbx_strand_id
1 'polypeptide(L)'
;MAQGKLNSFGAAGTLKVGKQSYKIYRLDRLEKAGLKGVSRLPVSLRILLENLLRHEDGRLVTKQDIQALAGWKPKAKQEREIAFMPARVLTQDLTGVPAIVDLAVMREAMKRLGGDPKKINPLAPVDLVIDHSVQVDHFGSPEAFHLNSQIEYERNVERYAFLRWGQKAFSNFRVVPPDTGICHQVNLEYLGQVVFRAKGNGETLAYPDTVVGMDSHTPMINGLGVVGWGVGGIEAEAALLGQPIIMLIPDVIGFKLHGKLPEGTTSTDLVLTVTQMLRKKGVVEKFVEFYGAGLSSLSIADRATIGNMSPENGSTIGYFPVDEETLRYLQLTGRDPELIKLVEAYCKEQGIFRTDASPDPVFTDTLELDLATVEPSLAGPRRPQDRVPLTKAKSAFQEALPTLMKGGTPDKTVSVKLNGDRATLGHGTVVISAITSCTNTSNPSVLMAAGLLAKKAVGKGLKTKPWVKTSLAPGSKVVTDYLKESGLLPHLEKLGFYLVGYGCTTCLGNSGPLPEPISA
;
A
#
# COMPACT_ATOMS: atom_id res chain seq x y z
N MET A 1 -34.78 -3.32 -13.63
CA MET A 1 -34.54 -2.14 -14.47
C MET A 1 -33.87 -1.10 -13.60
N ALA A 2 -32.65 -0.65 -13.93
CA ALA A 2 -31.97 0.37 -13.13
C ALA A 2 -32.75 1.68 -13.26
N GLN A 3 -33.32 2.18 -12.15
CA GLN A 3 -33.74 3.57 -12.05
C GLN A 3 -32.52 4.44 -12.43
N GLY A 4 -32.75 5.47 -13.25
CA GLY A 4 -31.68 6.37 -13.69
C GLY A 4 -30.98 6.99 -12.49
N LYS A 5 -29.66 7.26 -12.62
CA LYS A 5 -28.88 7.92 -11.57
C LYS A 5 -29.60 9.18 -11.10
N LEU A 6 -29.88 9.26 -9.81
CA LEU A 6 -30.47 10.42 -9.18
C LEU A 6 -29.41 11.51 -8.99
N ASN A 7 -29.87 12.73 -8.75
CA ASN A 7 -29.02 13.89 -8.50
C ASN A 7 -29.73 14.83 -7.51
N SER A 8 -30.13 14.28 -6.36
CA SER A 8 -31.04 14.94 -5.41
C SER A 8 -30.52 16.27 -4.85
N PHE A 9 -29.22 16.53 -4.98
CA PHE A 9 -28.54 17.74 -4.50
C PHE A 9 -28.06 18.66 -5.64
N GLY A 10 -28.34 18.33 -6.90
CA GLY A 10 -27.79 19.09 -8.03
C GLY A 10 -26.26 19.08 -8.06
N ALA A 11 -25.64 17.98 -7.60
CA ALA A 11 -24.20 17.79 -7.50
C ALA A 11 -23.53 17.63 -8.88
N ALA A 12 -24.22 16.99 -9.83
CA ALA A 12 -23.68 16.79 -11.17
C ALA A 12 -23.40 18.13 -11.88
N GLY A 13 -22.19 18.27 -12.44
CA GLY A 13 -21.80 19.44 -13.20
C GLY A 13 -20.59 19.16 -14.10
N THR A 14 -20.14 20.19 -14.82
CA THR A 14 -18.98 20.10 -15.70
C THR A 14 -17.75 20.77 -15.07
N LEU A 15 -16.61 20.12 -15.20
CA LEU A 15 -15.28 20.68 -14.94
C LEU A 15 -14.52 20.76 -16.26
N LYS A 16 -14.05 21.95 -16.63
CA LYS A 16 -13.21 22.15 -17.81
C LYS A 16 -11.76 22.20 -17.38
N VAL A 17 -10.92 21.35 -17.99
CA VAL A 17 -9.47 21.32 -17.76
C VAL A 17 -8.79 21.39 -19.13
N GLY A 18 -8.19 22.53 -19.44
CA GLY A 18 -7.68 22.81 -20.78
C GLY A 18 -8.79 22.68 -21.83
N LYS A 19 -8.60 21.77 -22.79
CA LYS A 19 -9.57 21.50 -23.87
C LYS A 19 -10.57 20.39 -23.53
N GLN A 20 -10.38 19.69 -22.42
CA GLN A 20 -11.22 18.56 -22.03
C GLN A 20 -12.33 19.00 -21.09
N SER A 21 -13.49 18.35 -21.19
CA SER A 21 -14.62 18.55 -20.30
C SER A 21 -14.94 17.25 -19.58
N TYR A 22 -15.05 17.32 -18.27
CA TYR A 22 -15.36 16.19 -17.41
C TYR A 22 -16.68 16.43 -16.70
N LYS A 23 -17.53 15.41 -16.64
CA LYS A 23 -18.63 15.37 -15.69
C LYS A 23 -18.06 15.05 -14.31
N ILE A 24 -18.52 15.76 -13.29
CA ILE A 24 -18.12 15.56 -11.89
C ILE A 24 -19.35 15.72 -10.98
N TYR A 25 -19.27 15.20 -9.75
CA TYR A 25 -20.28 15.38 -8.71
C TYR A 25 -19.69 16.25 -7.60
N ARG A 26 -20.10 17.52 -7.54
CA ARG A 26 -19.45 18.55 -6.73
C ARG A 26 -19.90 18.49 -5.26
N LEU A 27 -18.95 18.45 -4.34
CA LEU A 27 -19.21 18.42 -2.89
C LEU A 27 -19.79 19.74 -2.36
N ASP A 28 -19.41 20.89 -2.95
CA ASP A 28 -19.89 22.22 -2.55
C ASP A 28 -21.42 22.39 -2.69
N ARG A 29 -22.05 21.56 -3.53
CA ARG A 29 -23.51 21.55 -3.73
C ARG A 29 -24.25 21.07 -2.49
N LEU A 30 -23.63 20.26 -1.63
CA LEU A 30 -24.23 19.82 -0.38
C LEU A 30 -24.40 20.99 0.60
N GLU A 31 -23.40 21.86 0.72
CA GLU A 31 -23.51 23.06 1.57
C GLU A 31 -24.55 24.04 1.02
N LYS A 32 -24.60 24.22 -0.31
CA LYS A 32 -25.64 25.03 -0.98
C LYS A 32 -27.05 24.45 -0.79
N ALA A 33 -27.17 23.14 -0.62
CA ALA A 33 -28.41 22.45 -0.30
C ALA A 33 -28.75 22.45 1.21
N GLY A 34 -27.97 23.16 2.03
CA GLY A 34 -28.22 23.35 3.47
C GLY A 34 -27.48 22.38 4.40
N LEU A 35 -26.68 21.45 3.87
CA LEU A 35 -25.85 20.53 4.66
C LEU A 35 -24.53 21.22 5.05
N LYS A 36 -24.57 21.99 6.14
CA LYS A 36 -23.42 22.78 6.62
C LYS A 36 -22.30 21.89 7.16
N GLY A 37 -21.04 22.30 6.95
CA GLY A 37 -19.87 21.67 7.57
C GLY A 37 -19.17 20.61 6.71
N VAL A 38 -19.67 20.34 5.51
CA VAL A 38 -19.04 19.41 4.55
C VAL A 38 -17.60 19.81 4.24
N SER A 39 -17.32 21.11 4.13
CA SER A 39 -15.96 21.65 3.92
C SER A 39 -14.97 21.35 5.07
N ARG A 40 -15.46 21.02 6.27
CA ARG A 40 -14.65 20.70 7.46
C ARG A 40 -14.59 19.21 7.78
N LEU A 41 -15.25 18.36 6.99
CA LEU A 41 -15.12 16.91 7.12
C LEU A 41 -13.69 16.47 6.79
N PRO A 42 -13.19 15.40 7.43
CA PRO A 42 -11.99 14.70 6.99
C PRO A 42 -12.03 14.44 5.48
N VAL A 43 -10.90 14.62 4.81
CA VAL A 43 -10.78 14.45 3.35
C VAL A 43 -11.20 13.04 2.92
N SER A 44 -10.83 12.04 3.72
CA SER A 44 -11.24 10.64 3.54
C SER A 44 -12.77 10.48 3.50
N LEU A 45 -13.51 11.14 4.41
CA LEU A 45 -14.98 11.12 4.39
C LEU A 45 -15.56 11.90 3.20
N ARG A 46 -14.90 12.98 2.75
CA ARG A 46 -15.32 13.72 1.55
C ARG A 46 -15.20 12.88 0.28
N ILE A 47 -14.21 11.99 0.21
CA ILE A 47 -14.07 11.02 -0.89
C ILE A 47 -15.20 9.98 -0.83
N LEU A 48 -15.56 9.46 0.35
CA LEU A 48 -16.73 8.60 0.51
C LEU A 48 -18.02 9.33 0.11
N LEU A 49 -18.13 10.61 0.42
CA LEU A 49 -19.30 11.43 0.11
C LEU A 49 -19.45 11.69 -1.40
N GLU A 50 -18.35 11.92 -2.12
CA GLU A 50 -18.35 11.96 -3.59
C GLU A 50 -18.85 10.64 -4.17
N ASN A 51 -18.39 9.53 -3.59
CA ASN A 51 -18.79 8.19 -4.02
C ASN A 51 -20.30 7.99 -3.91
N LEU A 52 -20.90 8.35 -2.77
CA LEU A 52 -22.35 8.28 -2.59
C LEU A 52 -23.10 9.18 -3.58
N LEU A 53 -22.65 10.43 -3.76
CA LEU A 53 -23.25 11.36 -4.72
C LEU A 53 -23.27 10.81 -6.15
N ARG A 54 -22.15 10.24 -6.60
CA ARG A 54 -22.00 9.73 -7.98
C ARG A 54 -22.81 8.46 -8.25
N HIS A 55 -23.21 7.77 -7.20
CA HIS A 55 -23.91 6.49 -7.27
C HIS A 55 -25.33 6.50 -6.68
N GLU A 56 -25.89 7.67 -6.36
CA GLU A 56 -27.27 7.79 -5.90
C GLU A 56 -28.25 7.13 -6.90
N ASP A 57 -28.96 6.10 -6.43
CA ASP A 57 -29.92 5.33 -7.23
C ASP A 57 -31.28 5.16 -6.53
N GLY A 58 -31.41 5.65 -5.29
CA GLY A 58 -32.63 5.56 -4.49
C GLY A 58 -32.88 4.18 -3.88
N ARG A 59 -31.96 3.22 -4.07
CA ARG A 59 -32.09 1.85 -3.57
C ARG A 59 -30.86 1.38 -2.79
N LEU A 60 -29.70 1.31 -3.43
CA LEU A 60 -28.43 0.97 -2.79
C LEU A 60 -27.83 2.21 -2.13
N VAL A 61 -27.89 3.35 -2.81
CA VAL A 61 -27.46 4.64 -2.28
C VAL A 61 -28.64 5.59 -2.31
N THR A 62 -29.09 5.96 -1.12
CA THR A 62 -30.24 6.84 -0.93
C THR A 62 -29.80 8.26 -0.58
N LYS A 63 -30.73 9.21 -0.77
CA LYS A 63 -30.54 10.60 -0.32
C LYS A 63 -30.20 10.67 1.17
N GLN A 64 -30.78 9.78 1.98
CA GLN A 64 -30.57 9.70 3.42
C GLN A 64 -29.14 9.27 3.76
N ASP A 65 -28.52 8.38 2.98
CA ASP A 65 -27.14 7.95 3.20
C ASP A 65 -26.17 9.12 2.98
N ILE A 66 -26.41 9.91 1.92
CA ILE A 66 -25.65 11.13 1.63
C ILE A 66 -25.83 12.16 2.77
N GLN A 67 -27.05 12.38 3.25
CA GLN A 67 -27.31 13.29 4.36
C GLN A 67 -26.65 12.82 5.67
N ALA A 68 -26.65 11.52 5.94
CA ALA A 68 -26.05 10.95 7.14
C ALA A 68 -24.53 11.18 7.16
N LEU A 69 -23.85 10.90 6.04
CA LEU A 69 -22.40 11.12 5.93
C LEU A 69 -22.05 12.62 5.90
N ALA A 70 -22.80 13.44 5.16
CA ALA A 70 -22.59 14.89 5.13
C ALA A 70 -22.82 15.53 6.52
N GLY A 71 -23.75 15.00 7.30
CA GLY A 71 -24.05 15.41 8.66
C GLY A 71 -23.25 14.70 9.74
N TRP A 72 -22.14 14.02 9.37
CA TRP A 72 -21.31 13.27 10.30
C TRP A 72 -20.85 14.15 11.47
N LYS A 73 -20.98 13.60 12.68
CA LYS A 73 -20.62 14.28 13.93
C LYS A 73 -19.50 13.51 14.63
N PRO A 74 -18.29 14.09 14.78
CA PRO A 74 -17.12 13.37 15.29
C PRO A 74 -17.25 12.82 16.72
N LYS A 75 -18.16 13.35 17.53
CA LYS A 75 -18.39 12.89 18.92
C LYS A 75 -19.64 12.02 19.07
N ALA A 76 -20.41 11.83 18.00
CA ALA A 76 -21.55 10.93 18.01
C ALA A 76 -21.09 9.50 17.74
N LYS A 77 -21.82 8.53 18.29
CA LYS A 77 -21.65 7.13 17.93
C LYS A 77 -22.11 6.94 16.48
N GLN A 78 -21.28 6.32 15.66
CA GLN A 78 -21.62 6.01 14.27
C GLN A 78 -22.38 4.68 14.24
N GLU A 79 -23.63 4.71 13.77
CA GLU A 79 -24.49 3.51 13.67
C GLU A 79 -25.06 3.33 12.26
N ARG A 80 -24.81 4.29 11.37
CA ARG A 80 -25.31 4.26 10.00
C ARG A 80 -24.31 3.56 9.09
N GLU A 81 -24.81 2.60 8.33
CA GLU A 81 -24.08 1.98 7.23
C GLU A 81 -24.27 2.75 5.93
N ILE A 82 -23.27 2.67 5.06
CA ILE A 82 -23.30 3.21 3.70
C ILE A 82 -22.85 2.14 2.70
N ALA A 83 -23.34 2.26 1.47
CA ALA A 83 -22.93 1.45 0.33
C ALA A 83 -21.79 2.15 -0.42
N PHE A 84 -20.57 1.63 -0.32
CA PHE A 84 -19.39 2.17 -0.99
C PHE A 84 -19.01 1.36 -2.23
N MET A 85 -18.81 2.04 -3.36
CA MET A 85 -18.46 1.39 -4.63
C MET A 85 -17.03 1.78 -5.02
N PRO A 86 -16.02 0.90 -4.85
CA PRO A 86 -14.64 1.24 -5.20
C PRO A 86 -14.49 1.53 -6.70
N ALA A 87 -13.57 2.41 -7.07
CA ALA A 87 -13.29 2.72 -8.48
C ALA A 87 -12.65 1.54 -9.21
N ARG A 88 -11.88 0.70 -8.49
CA ARG A 88 -11.15 -0.46 -9.01
C ARG A 88 -10.84 -1.47 -7.90
N VAL A 89 -10.39 -2.66 -8.30
CA VAL A 89 -9.91 -3.72 -7.40
C VAL A 89 -8.44 -4.05 -7.71
N LEU A 90 -7.63 -4.23 -6.67
CA LEU A 90 -6.25 -4.73 -6.76
C LEU A 90 -6.20 -6.17 -6.21
N THR A 91 -5.43 -7.05 -6.83
CA THR A 91 -5.20 -8.38 -6.30
C THR A 91 -3.78 -8.85 -6.63
N GLN A 92 -3.37 -9.91 -5.95
CA GLN A 92 -2.08 -10.57 -6.11
C GLN A 92 -2.29 -12.07 -6.38
N ASP A 93 -1.28 -12.81 -6.83
CA ASP A 93 -1.48 -14.16 -7.36
C ASP A 93 -1.94 -15.23 -6.35
N LEU A 94 -1.68 -15.07 -5.04
CA LEU A 94 -2.11 -16.00 -4.00
C LEU A 94 -3.63 -15.91 -3.75
N THR A 95 -4.20 -14.70 -3.73
CA THR A 95 -5.64 -14.47 -3.54
C THR A 95 -6.40 -14.31 -4.85
N GLY A 96 -5.72 -13.91 -5.92
CA GLY A 96 -6.30 -13.71 -7.24
C GLY A 96 -6.59 -15.03 -7.96
N VAL A 97 -5.77 -16.07 -7.76
CA VAL A 97 -6.07 -17.41 -8.27
C VAL A 97 -7.43 -17.92 -7.77
N PRO A 98 -7.71 -18.00 -6.45
CA PRO A 98 -9.02 -18.45 -5.97
C PRO A 98 -10.16 -17.55 -6.46
N ALA A 99 -9.98 -16.23 -6.50
CA ALA A 99 -11.03 -15.33 -7.00
C ALA A 99 -11.40 -15.60 -8.47
N ILE A 100 -10.43 -15.92 -9.33
CA ILE A 100 -10.70 -16.30 -10.73
C ILE A 100 -11.37 -17.68 -10.79
N VAL A 101 -11.00 -18.62 -9.91
CA VAL A 101 -11.70 -19.90 -9.78
C VAL A 101 -13.17 -19.66 -9.42
N ASP A 102 -13.45 -18.80 -8.46
CA ASP A 102 -14.81 -18.49 -8.02
C ASP A 102 -15.62 -17.84 -9.15
N LEU A 103 -15.05 -16.89 -9.89
CA LEU A 103 -15.71 -16.35 -11.10
C LEU A 103 -15.98 -17.43 -12.16
N ALA A 104 -15.08 -18.40 -12.34
CA ALA A 104 -15.28 -19.51 -13.28
C ALA A 104 -16.40 -20.44 -12.83
N VAL A 105 -16.45 -20.79 -11.55
CA VAL A 105 -17.50 -21.61 -10.95
C VAL A 105 -18.85 -20.88 -10.99
N MET A 106 -18.88 -19.58 -10.74
CA MET A 106 -20.08 -18.74 -10.87
C MET A 106 -20.60 -18.71 -12.31
N ARG A 107 -19.72 -18.69 -13.33
CA ARG A 107 -20.13 -18.83 -14.73
C ARG A 107 -20.79 -20.16 -15.00
N GLU A 108 -20.24 -21.23 -14.44
CA GLU A 108 -20.85 -22.56 -14.56
C GLU A 108 -22.21 -22.63 -13.87
N ALA A 109 -22.32 -22.11 -12.65
CA ALA A 109 -23.57 -22.04 -11.90
C ALA A 109 -24.64 -21.22 -12.66
N MET A 110 -24.27 -20.05 -13.19
CA MET A 110 -25.15 -19.22 -14.02
C MET A 110 -25.68 -19.98 -15.24
N LYS A 111 -24.82 -20.78 -15.90
CA LYS A 111 -25.23 -21.65 -17.00
C LYS A 111 -26.22 -22.74 -16.55
N ARG A 112 -25.95 -23.42 -15.42
CA ARG A 112 -26.83 -24.46 -14.88
C ARG A 112 -28.22 -23.92 -14.52
N LEU A 113 -28.29 -22.65 -14.10
CA LEU A 113 -29.54 -21.94 -13.80
C LEU A 113 -30.24 -21.36 -15.06
N GLY A 114 -29.72 -21.61 -16.27
CA GLY A 114 -30.28 -21.11 -17.52
C GLY A 114 -30.01 -19.63 -17.81
N GLY A 115 -29.13 -18.99 -17.05
CA GLY A 115 -28.71 -17.60 -17.26
C GLY A 115 -27.53 -17.48 -18.24
N ASP A 116 -27.16 -16.23 -18.57
CA ASP A 116 -26.00 -15.93 -19.42
C ASP A 116 -24.71 -15.85 -18.58
N PRO A 117 -23.74 -16.79 -18.74
CA PRO A 117 -22.48 -16.77 -18.00
C PRO A 117 -21.65 -15.52 -18.24
N LYS A 118 -21.81 -14.85 -19.39
CA LYS A 118 -21.05 -13.62 -19.70
C LYS A 118 -21.39 -12.47 -18.76
N LYS A 119 -22.53 -12.52 -18.05
CA LYS A 119 -22.87 -11.56 -17.00
C LYS A 119 -22.00 -11.68 -15.76
N ILE A 120 -21.37 -12.84 -15.55
CA ILE A 120 -20.32 -13.00 -14.54
C ILE A 120 -19.03 -12.46 -15.14
N ASN A 121 -18.81 -11.16 -14.92
CA ASN A 121 -17.63 -10.44 -15.35
C ASN A 121 -17.37 -9.27 -14.41
N PRO A 122 -16.09 -8.91 -14.15
CA PRO A 122 -15.76 -7.67 -13.48
C PRO A 122 -16.39 -6.43 -14.14
N LEU A 123 -17.13 -5.65 -13.36
CA LEU A 123 -17.75 -4.39 -13.76
C LEU A 123 -16.82 -3.19 -13.47
N ALA A 124 -15.92 -3.34 -12.51
CA ALA A 124 -14.84 -2.41 -12.24
C ALA A 124 -13.50 -2.95 -12.80
N PRO A 125 -12.53 -2.07 -13.12
CA PRO A 125 -11.17 -2.49 -13.45
C PRO A 125 -10.54 -3.32 -12.33
N VAL A 126 -9.85 -4.38 -12.74
CA VAL A 126 -9.13 -5.30 -11.86
C VAL A 126 -7.69 -5.43 -12.34
N ASP A 127 -6.78 -5.20 -11.42
CA ASP A 127 -5.36 -5.39 -11.63
C ASP A 127 -4.86 -6.52 -10.74
N LEU A 128 -4.38 -7.60 -11.34
CA LEU A 128 -3.68 -8.68 -10.66
C LEU A 128 -2.18 -8.53 -10.89
N VAL A 129 -1.38 -8.51 -9.82
CA VAL A 129 0.09 -8.52 -9.91
C VAL A 129 0.63 -9.86 -9.42
N ILE A 130 1.51 -10.49 -10.18
CA ILE A 130 2.15 -11.75 -9.77
C ILE A 130 3.45 -11.43 -9.05
N ASP A 131 3.46 -11.60 -7.72
CA ASP A 131 4.56 -11.18 -6.84
C ASP A 131 4.73 -12.05 -5.57
N HIS A 132 3.80 -12.97 -5.28
CA HIS A 132 3.83 -13.88 -4.11
C HIS A 132 4.41 -15.26 -4.44
N SER A 133 4.83 -15.50 -5.68
CA SER A 133 5.30 -16.80 -6.14
C SER A 133 6.83 -16.98 -6.03
N VAL A 134 7.62 -15.93 -6.23
CA VAL A 134 9.08 -15.98 -6.16
C VAL A 134 9.58 -16.26 -4.73
N GLN A 135 10.59 -17.11 -4.61
CA GLN A 135 11.27 -17.43 -3.37
C GLN A 135 12.77 -17.17 -3.49
N VAL A 136 13.43 -16.91 -2.36
CA VAL A 136 14.89 -16.72 -2.32
C VAL A 136 15.59 -18.08 -2.21
N ASP A 137 15.43 -18.95 -3.21
CA ASP A 137 16.10 -20.27 -3.25
C ASP A 137 17.63 -20.10 -3.36
N HIS A 138 18.07 -19.20 -4.24
CA HIS A 138 19.44 -18.78 -4.44
C HIS A 138 19.65 -17.32 -4.01
N PHE A 139 20.85 -17.02 -3.49
CA PHE A 139 21.21 -15.70 -2.99
C PHE A 139 22.73 -15.48 -3.06
N GLY A 140 23.19 -14.24 -2.86
CA GLY A 140 24.61 -13.94 -2.71
C GLY A 140 25.46 -14.07 -3.98
N SER A 141 24.84 -14.25 -5.16
CA SER A 141 25.55 -14.32 -6.45
C SER A 141 24.81 -13.56 -7.56
N PRO A 142 25.51 -13.18 -8.65
CA PRO A 142 24.92 -12.54 -9.83
C PRO A 142 23.81 -13.38 -10.51
N GLU A 143 23.88 -14.71 -10.40
CA GLU A 143 22.94 -15.65 -11.03
C GLU A 143 21.66 -15.86 -10.21
N ALA A 144 21.63 -15.37 -8.95
CA ALA A 144 20.53 -15.64 -8.02
C ALA A 144 19.16 -15.27 -8.59
N PHE A 145 19.03 -14.09 -9.21
CA PHE A 145 17.79 -13.68 -9.88
C PHE A 145 17.34 -14.69 -10.93
N HIS A 146 18.24 -15.07 -11.85
CA HIS A 146 17.89 -15.95 -12.96
C HIS A 146 17.44 -17.34 -12.47
N LEU A 147 18.17 -17.91 -11.50
CA LEU A 147 17.85 -19.21 -10.92
C LEU A 147 16.53 -19.19 -10.17
N ASN A 148 16.27 -18.14 -9.37
CA ASN A 148 15.01 -18.00 -8.65
C ASN A 148 13.82 -17.85 -9.59
N SER A 149 13.94 -17.04 -10.66
CA SER A 149 12.86 -16.89 -11.65
C SER A 149 12.61 -18.18 -12.45
N GLN A 150 13.65 -18.98 -12.75
CA GLN A 150 13.48 -20.30 -13.36
C GLN A 150 12.69 -21.24 -12.46
N ILE A 151 13.10 -21.36 -11.19
CA ILE A 151 12.43 -22.21 -10.20
C ILE A 151 11.00 -21.74 -9.95
N GLU A 152 10.76 -20.42 -9.86
CA GLU A 152 9.42 -19.85 -9.74
C GLU A 152 8.53 -20.30 -10.90
N TYR A 153 9.01 -20.19 -12.15
CA TYR A 153 8.25 -20.59 -13.32
C TYR A 153 7.95 -22.09 -13.31
N GLU A 154 8.95 -22.93 -13.06
CA GLU A 154 8.78 -24.39 -12.97
C GLU A 154 7.74 -24.80 -11.93
N ARG A 155 7.75 -24.15 -10.75
CA ARG A 155 6.80 -24.44 -9.65
C ARG A 155 5.38 -23.94 -9.95
N ASN A 156 5.21 -22.93 -10.79
CA ASN A 156 3.93 -22.20 -10.94
C ASN A 156 3.32 -22.22 -12.35
N VAL A 157 3.82 -23.06 -13.26
CA VAL A 157 3.35 -23.15 -14.66
C VAL A 157 1.82 -23.20 -14.77
N GLU A 158 1.16 -24.05 -13.99
CA GLU A 158 -0.30 -24.22 -14.01
C GLU A 158 -1.03 -22.95 -13.55
N ARG A 159 -0.59 -22.35 -12.44
CA ARG A 159 -1.16 -21.10 -11.92
C ARG A 159 -1.02 -19.97 -12.94
N TYR A 160 0.12 -19.84 -13.60
CA TYR A 160 0.34 -18.79 -14.60
C TYR A 160 -0.47 -19.02 -15.87
N ALA A 161 -0.59 -20.27 -16.33
CA ALA A 161 -1.46 -20.62 -17.44
C ALA A 161 -2.93 -20.27 -17.11
N PHE A 162 -3.37 -20.55 -15.88
CA PHE A 162 -4.72 -20.23 -15.40
C PHE A 162 -4.98 -18.72 -15.32
N LEU A 163 -4.04 -17.93 -14.75
CA LEU A 163 -4.16 -16.47 -14.71
C LEU A 163 -4.19 -15.85 -16.12
N ARG A 164 -3.36 -16.38 -17.04
CA ARG A 164 -3.35 -15.96 -18.45
C ARG A 164 -4.65 -16.29 -19.17
N TRP A 165 -5.28 -17.43 -18.85
CA TRP A 165 -6.63 -17.73 -19.30
C TRP A 165 -7.63 -16.72 -18.73
N GLY A 166 -7.57 -16.42 -17.44
CA GLY A 166 -8.43 -15.43 -16.76
C GLY A 166 -8.41 -14.06 -17.46
N GLN A 167 -7.21 -13.55 -17.79
CA GLN A 167 -7.06 -12.30 -18.53
C GLN A 167 -7.76 -12.29 -19.89
N LYS A 168 -7.85 -13.44 -20.58
CA LYS A 168 -8.56 -13.55 -21.86
C LYS A 168 -10.06 -13.77 -21.67
N ALA A 169 -10.44 -14.44 -20.58
CA ALA A 169 -11.81 -14.86 -20.31
C ALA A 169 -12.68 -13.76 -19.70
N PHE A 170 -12.09 -12.78 -19.02
CA PHE A 170 -12.80 -11.69 -18.34
C PHE A 170 -12.41 -10.32 -18.90
N SER A 171 -13.40 -9.47 -19.15
CA SER A 171 -13.15 -8.06 -19.49
C SER A 171 -12.84 -7.25 -18.24
N ASN A 172 -12.18 -6.10 -18.40
CA ASN A 172 -11.69 -5.25 -17.30
C ASN A 172 -10.66 -5.92 -16.37
N PHE A 173 -10.06 -7.03 -16.79
CA PHE A 173 -9.09 -7.78 -16.00
C PHE A 173 -7.70 -7.70 -16.64
N ARG A 174 -6.72 -7.19 -15.90
CA ARG A 174 -5.32 -7.07 -16.33
C ARG A 174 -4.42 -7.84 -15.38
N VAL A 175 -3.50 -8.62 -15.95
CA VAL A 175 -2.45 -9.34 -15.22
C VAL A 175 -1.11 -8.67 -15.51
N VAL A 176 -0.45 -8.20 -14.46
CA VAL A 176 0.95 -7.80 -14.47
C VAL A 176 1.79 -9.07 -14.29
N PRO A 177 2.67 -9.41 -15.25
CA PRO A 177 3.40 -10.67 -15.24
C PRO A 177 4.45 -10.73 -14.11
N PRO A 178 5.00 -11.94 -13.83
CA PRO A 178 6.10 -12.10 -12.87
C PRO A 178 7.32 -11.24 -13.24
N ASP A 179 8.27 -11.12 -12.31
CA ASP A 179 9.51 -10.34 -12.47
C ASP A 179 9.29 -8.85 -12.79
N THR A 180 8.11 -8.30 -12.49
CA THR A 180 7.79 -6.87 -12.74
C THR A 180 7.90 -6.03 -11.48
N GLY A 181 7.39 -6.51 -10.35
CA GLY A 181 7.35 -5.78 -9.10
C GLY A 181 6.29 -6.29 -8.12
N ILE A 182 6.24 -5.70 -6.93
CA ILE A 182 5.28 -5.99 -5.87
C ILE A 182 4.03 -5.14 -6.07
N CYS A 183 2.85 -5.73 -5.84
CA CYS A 183 1.53 -5.18 -6.16
C CYS A 183 1.35 -3.74 -5.71
N HIS A 184 1.75 -3.40 -4.47
CA HIS A 184 1.59 -2.06 -3.92
C HIS A 184 2.56 -1.03 -4.50
N GLN A 185 3.79 -1.43 -4.83
CA GLN A 185 4.74 -0.54 -5.49
C GLN A 185 4.35 -0.31 -6.95
N VAL A 186 3.93 -1.35 -7.67
CA VAL A 186 3.34 -1.22 -9.02
C VAL A 186 2.07 -0.36 -8.97
N ASN A 187 1.26 -0.48 -7.92
CA ASN A 187 0.08 0.35 -7.74
C ASN A 187 0.45 1.83 -7.55
N LEU A 188 1.43 2.14 -6.71
CA LEU A 188 1.91 3.51 -6.48
C LEU A 188 2.57 4.09 -7.73
N GLU A 189 3.45 3.33 -8.38
CA GLU A 189 4.30 3.77 -9.48
C GLU A 189 3.63 3.69 -10.85
N TYR A 190 2.52 2.97 -11.02
CA TYR A 190 1.89 2.82 -12.34
C TYR A 190 0.35 2.83 -12.33
N LEU A 191 -0.31 2.01 -11.48
CA LEU A 191 -1.76 1.78 -11.61
C LEU A 191 -2.63 2.90 -11.01
N GLY A 192 -2.18 3.51 -9.92
CA GLY A 192 -2.88 4.57 -9.20
C GLY A 192 -2.97 5.86 -10.02
N GLN A 193 -4.20 6.39 -10.12
CA GLN A 193 -4.49 7.57 -10.95
C GLN A 193 -4.80 8.83 -10.14
N VAL A 194 -5.08 8.70 -8.84
CA VAL A 194 -5.57 9.78 -7.94
C VAL A 194 -6.97 10.29 -8.32
N VAL A 195 -7.19 10.64 -9.59
CA VAL A 195 -8.49 10.94 -10.17
C VAL A 195 -8.74 10.02 -11.36
N PHE A 196 -9.74 9.16 -11.24
CA PHE A 196 -10.14 8.21 -12.26
C PHE A 196 -10.87 8.90 -13.41
N ARG A 197 -10.64 8.43 -14.64
CA ARG A 197 -11.32 8.92 -15.86
C ARG A 197 -12.10 7.77 -16.50
N ALA A 198 -13.42 7.77 -16.39
CA ALA A 198 -14.27 6.77 -17.04
C ALA A 198 -14.99 7.37 -18.25
N LYS A 199 -14.87 6.74 -19.42
CA LYS A 199 -15.60 7.13 -20.64
C LYS A 199 -16.90 6.33 -20.73
N GLY A 200 -18.03 6.98 -20.94
CA GLY A 200 -19.33 6.32 -21.12
C GLY A 200 -20.43 7.28 -21.55
N ASN A 201 -21.38 6.80 -22.36
CA ASN A 201 -22.55 7.58 -22.83
C ASN A 201 -22.20 8.92 -23.52
N GLY A 202 -21.07 8.99 -24.22
CA GLY A 202 -20.61 10.22 -24.88
C GLY A 202 -19.99 11.27 -23.94
N GLU A 203 -19.90 10.99 -22.64
CA GLU A 203 -19.28 11.86 -21.63
C GLU A 203 -18.03 11.20 -21.03
N THR A 204 -17.11 12.01 -20.49
CA THR A 204 -16.01 11.52 -19.64
C THR A 204 -16.28 11.94 -18.21
N LEU A 205 -16.39 10.97 -17.31
CA LEU A 205 -16.62 11.16 -15.88
C LEU A 205 -15.27 11.19 -15.15
N ALA A 206 -15.07 12.18 -14.28
CA ALA A 206 -13.92 12.27 -13.38
C ALA A 206 -14.35 12.18 -11.92
N TYR A 207 -13.64 11.36 -11.14
CA TYR A 207 -13.95 11.07 -9.73
C TYR A 207 -12.69 10.59 -9.00
N PRO A 208 -12.64 10.59 -7.65
CA PRO A 208 -11.47 10.13 -6.92
C PRO A 208 -11.19 8.66 -7.25
N ASP A 209 -9.91 8.34 -7.46
CA ASP A 209 -9.48 6.94 -7.46
C ASP A 209 -9.71 6.37 -6.05
N THR A 210 -10.33 5.21 -6.00
CA THR A 210 -10.51 4.42 -4.78
C THR A 210 -10.34 2.95 -5.08
N VAL A 211 -9.73 2.21 -4.17
CA VAL A 211 -9.36 0.82 -4.42
C VAL A 211 -9.59 -0.06 -3.20
N VAL A 212 -10.18 -1.22 -3.41
CA VAL A 212 -10.05 -2.31 -2.43
C VAL A 212 -9.12 -3.36 -2.99
N GLY A 213 -8.32 -3.96 -2.12
CA GLY A 213 -7.37 -4.98 -2.54
C GLY A 213 -7.55 -6.28 -1.77
N MET A 214 -7.30 -7.41 -2.43
CA MET A 214 -7.20 -8.72 -1.76
C MET A 214 -5.82 -8.87 -1.07
N ASP A 215 -5.38 -7.83 -0.39
CA ASP A 215 -4.10 -7.75 0.31
C ASP A 215 -4.20 -6.68 1.40
N SER A 216 -3.77 -7.01 2.62
CA SER A 216 -3.89 -6.14 3.79
C SER A 216 -3.17 -4.80 3.62
N HIS A 217 -2.07 -4.75 2.88
CA HIS A 217 -1.19 -3.58 2.74
C HIS A 217 -1.59 -2.65 1.59
N THR A 218 -2.76 -2.90 0.96
CA THR A 218 -3.41 -1.96 0.02
C THR A 218 -3.47 -0.50 0.51
N PRO A 219 -3.63 -0.21 1.83
CA PRO A 219 -3.49 1.14 2.39
C PRO A 219 -2.19 1.89 2.04
N MET A 220 -1.15 1.23 1.53
CA MET A 220 0.04 1.90 1.00
C MET A 220 -0.29 3.00 -0.02
N ILE A 221 -1.33 2.80 -0.84
CA ILE A 221 -1.76 3.80 -1.84
C ILE A 221 -2.34 5.07 -1.22
N ASN A 222 -2.71 5.03 0.07
CA ASN A 222 -3.26 6.19 0.77
C ASN A 222 -2.23 7.32 0.92
N GLY A 223 -0.93 7.02 0.83
CA GLY A 223 0.12 8.03 0.76
C GLY A 223 0.04 8.92 -0.48
N LEU A 224 -0.61 8.44 -1.56
CA LEU A 224 -0.85 9.17 -2.82
C LEU A 224 -2.19 9.93 -2.82
N GLY A 225 -2.96 9.91 -1.72
CA GLY A 225 -4.28 10.52 -1.66
C GLY A 225 -5.42 9.69 -2.24
N VAL A 226 -5.20 8.40 -2.46
CA VAL A 226 -6.20 7.42 -2.89
C VAL A 226 -6.76 6.69 -1.68
N VAL A 227 -8.08 6.74 -1.46
CA VAL A 227 -8.72 5.95 -0.40
C VAL A 227 -8.76 4.48 -0.81
N GLY A 228 -8.14 3.61 -0.02
CA GLY A 228 -8.16 2.18 -0.28
C GLY A 228 -7.61 1.31 0.83
N TRP A 229 -8.11 0.09 0.94
CA TRP A 229 -7.80 -0.83 2.03
C TRP A 229 -7.89 -2.30 1.59
N GLY A 230 -7.37 -3.18 2.44
CA GLY A 230 -7.43 -4.63 2.24
C GLY A 230 -8.79 -5.21 2.64
N VAL A 231 -9.32 -6.12 1.83
CA VAL A 231 -10.56 -6.87 2.08
C VAL A 231 -10.34 -8.37 1.81
N GLY A 232 -11.28 -9.21 2.26
CA GLY A 232 -11.27 -10.63 1.92
C GLY A 232 -11.61 -10.87 0.44
N GLY A 233 -11.35 -12.10 -0.02
CA GLY A 233 -11.64 -12.51 -1.40
C GLY A 233 -13.11 -12.31 -1.77
N ILE A 234 -14.03 -12.71 -0.88
CA ILE A 234 -15.48 -12.64 -1.10
C ILE A 234 -15.96 -11.18 -1.22
N GLU A 235 -15.52 -10.27 -0.35
CA GLU A 235 -15.91 -8.85 -0.47
C GLU A 235 -15.36 -8.23 -1.75
N ALA A 236 -14.11 -8.55 -2.11
CA ALA A 236 -13.54 -8.08 -3.36
C ALA A 236 -14.28 -8.66 -4.58
N GLU A 237 -14.63 -9.95 -4.60
CA GLU A 237 -15.43 -10.57 -5.67
C GLU A 237 -16.83 -9.96 -5.79
N ALA A 238 -17.47 -9.64 -4.67
CA ALA A 238 -18.73 -8.90 -4.67
C ALA A 238 -18.55 -7.52 -5.32
N ALA A 239 -17.47 -6.79 -4.97
CA ALA A 239 -17.12 -5.52 -5.59
C ALA A 239 -16.82 -5.67 -7.10
N LEU A 240 -16.15 -6.75 -7.51
CA LEU A 240 -15.92 -7.08 -8.93
C LEU A 240 -17.24 -7.18 -9.69
N LEU A 241 -18.27 -7.78 -9.10
CA LEU A 241 -19.59 -7.95 -9.70
C LEU A 241 -20.51 -6.72 -9.49
N GLY A 242 -19.95 -5.60 -9.05
CA GLY A 242 -20.64 -4.32 -8.86
C GLY A 242 -21.55 -4.27 -7.65
N GLN A 243 -21.34 -5.15 -6.66
CA GLN A 243 -21.96 -4.98 -5.35
C GLN A 243 -21.19 -3.92 -4.54
N PRO A 244 -21.89 -3.09 -3.77
CA PRO A 244 -21.25 -2.19 -2.83
C PRO A 244 -20.60 -2.95 -1.68
N ILE A 245 -19.54 -2.37 -1.13
CA ILE A 245 -19.05 -2.72 0.20
C ILE A 245 -19.94 -1.98 1.20
N ILE A 246 -20.66 -2.74 2.01
CA ILE A 246 -21.44 -2.18 3.12
C ILE A 246 -20.49 -1.95 4.29
N MET A 247 -20.42 -0.70 4.75
CA MET A 247 -19.57 -0.33 5.87
C MET A 247 -20.26 0.67 6.77
N LEU A 248 -19.98 0.61 8.06
CA LEU A 248 -20.30 1.71 8.98
C LEU A 248 -19.54 2.97 8.57
N ILE A 249 -20.17 4.13 8.71
CA ILE A 249 -19.47 5.40 8.57
C ILE A 249 -18.32 5.42 9.61
N PRO A 250 -17.06 5.54 9.19
CA PRO A 250 -15.93 5.34 10.10
C PRO A 250 -15.73 6.56 11.00
N ASP A 251 -15.27 6.30 12.22
CA ASP A 251 -14.57 7.33 13.00
C ASP A 251 -13.24 7.67 12.32
N VAL A 252 -12.83 8.93 12.43
CA VAL A 252 -11.57 9.41 11.85
C VAL A 252 -10.68 10.03 12.91
N ILE A 253 -9.51 9.43 13.12
CA ILE A 253 -8.48 9.94 14.03
C ILE A 253 -7.53 10.82 13.24
N GLY A 254 -7.46 12.10 13.61
CA GLY A 254 -6.50 13.04 13.03
C GLY A 254 -5.10 12.81 13.60
N PHE A 255 -4.10 12.58 12.76
CA PHE A 255 -2.71 12.47 13.18
C PHE A 255 -1.91 13.67 12.68
N LYS A 256 -1.63 14.61 13.59
CA LYS A 256 -0.93 15.85 13.27
C LYS A 256 0.58 15.61 13.22
N LEU A 257 1.20 15.98 12.10
CA LEU A 257 2.65 15.99 11.95
C LEU A 257 3.14 17.44 11.87
N HIS A 258 4.19 17.75 12.62
CA HIS A 258 4.90 19.01 12.55
C HIS A 258 6.42 18.79 12.70
N GLY A 259 7.20 19.84 12.51
CA GLY A 259 8.66 19.72 12.49
C GLY A 259 9.16 19.03 11.21
N LYS A 260 10.38 18.49 11.26
CA LYS A 260 11.01 17.73 10.18
C LYS A 260 11.83 16.59 10.77
N LEU A 261 11.96 15.50 10.03
CA LEU A 261 12.80 14.38 10.44
C LEU A 261 14.26 14.83 10.60
N PRO A 262 14.95 14.47 11.70
CA PRO A 262 16.35 14.82 11.89
C PRO A 262 17.26 13.99 10.98
N GLU A 263 18.47 14.50 10.71
CA GLU A 263 19.47 13.76 9.92
C GLU A 263 19.76 12.39 10.55
N GLY A 264 19.91 11.37 9.71
CA GLY A 264 20.16 10.00 10.14
C GLY A 264 18.92 9.18 10.49
N THR A 265 17.73 9.79 10.46
CA THR A 265 16.46 9.07 10.52
C THR A 265 15.90 8.74 9.14
N THR A 266 15.04 7.74 9.09
CA THR A 266 14.45 7.20 7.87
C THR A 266 12.93 7.17 7.94
N SER A 267 12.28 6.93 6.79
CA SER A 267 10.84 6.63 6.73
C SER A 267 10.46 5.42 7.57
N THR A 268 11.36 4.42 7.68
CA THR A 268 11.17 3.23 8.52
C THR A 268 11.06 3.62 10.01
N ASP A 269 11.93 4.53 10.48
CA ASP A 269 11.89 4.99 11.87
C ASP A 269 10.61 5.75 12.19
N LEU A 270 10.16 6.57 11.23
CA LEU A 270 8.91 7.32 11.33
C LEU A 270 7.71 6.37 11.40
N VAL A 271 7.60 5.40 10.49
CA VAL A 271 6.44 4.49 10.49
C VAL A 271 6.40 3.60 11.73
N LEU A 272 7.54 3.15 12.25
CA LEU A 272 7.58 2.38 13.50
C LEU A 272 7.11 3.22 14.70
N THR A 273 7.48 4.51 14.73
CA THR A 273 7.03 5.46 15.75
C THR A 273 5.51 5.68 15.66
N VAL A 274 5.00 5.94 14.46
CA VAL A 274 3.57 6.11 14.19
C VAL A 274 2.78 4.84 14.55
N THR A 275 3.29 3.66 14.19
CA THR A 275 2.67 2.35 14.48
C THR A 275 2.53 2.13 15.97
N GLN A 276 3.58 2.39 16.75
CA GLN A 276 3.55 2.29 18.21
C GLN A 276 2.51 3.24 18.82
N MET A 277 2.47 4.50 18.37
CA MET A 277 1.53 5.51 18.88
C MET A 277 0.07 5.16 18.58
N LEU A 278 -0.22 4.75 17.34
CA LEU A 278 -1.55 4.37 16.90
C LEU A 278 -2.06 3.09 17.60
N ARG A 279 -1.19 2.09 17.79
CA ARG A 279 -1.54 0.91 18.60
C ARG A 279 -1.89 1.28 20.03
N LYS A 280 -1.11 2.16 20.65
CA LYS A 280 -1.39 2.65 22.00
C LYS A 280 -2.72 3.43 22.06
N LYS A 281 -3.07 4.17 21.01
CA LYS A 281 -4.33 4.92 20.92
C LYS A 281 -5.57 4.04 20.72
N GLY A 282 -5.43 2.88 20.08
CA GLY A 282 -6.55 1.98 19.80
C GLY A 282 -7.41 2.48 18.63
N VAL A 283 -6.91 2.28 17.42
CA VAL A 283 -7.53 2.75 16.16
C VAL A 283 -8.12 1.63 15.30
N VAL A 284 -8.39 0.48 15.90
CA VAL A 284 -9.02 -0.67 15.23
C VAL A 284 -10.35 -0.25 14.58
N GLU A 285 -10.53 -0.59 13.30
CA GLU A 285 -11.72 -0.27 12.48
C GLU A 285 -11.98 1.23 12.26
N LYS A 286 -11.00 2.09 12.57
CA LYS A 286 -11.08 3.53 12.34
C LYS A 286 -10.22 3.95 11.16
N PHE A 287 -10.57 5.08 10.57
CA PHE A 287 -9.69 5.77 9.65
C PHE A 287 -8.68 6.60 10.44
N VAL A 288 -7.45 6.66 9.94
CA VAL A 288 -6.45 7.63 10.37
C VAL A 288 -6.21 8.59 9.21
N GLU A 289 -6.25 9.89 9.47
CA GLU A 289 -5.98 10.91 8.47
C GLU A 289 -4.85 11.82 8.97
N PHE A 290 -3.77 11.90 8.20
CA PHE A 290 -2.60 12.70 8.51
C PHE A 290 -2.80 14.15 8.07
N TYR A 291 -2.41 15.08 8.93
CA TYR A 291 -2.55 16.52 8.69
C TYR A 291 -1.43 17.33 9.38
N GLY A 292 -1.45 18.65 9.21
CA GLY A 292 -0.43 19.56 9.74
C GLY A 292 0.68 19.89 8.75
N ALA A 293 1.52 20.86 9.10
CA ALA A 293 2.57 21.39 8.23
C ALA A 293 3.72 20.41 7.98
N GLY A 294 3.90 19.40 8.84
CA GLY A 294 4.93 18.37 8.68
C GLY A 294 4.79 17.56 7.39
N LEU A 295 3.58 17.43 6.83
CA LEU A 295 3.32 16.71 5.57
C LEU A 295 4.12 17.28 4.39
N SER A 296 4.35 18.60 4.37
CA SER A 296 5.12 19.28 3.33
C SER A 296 6.62 18.92 3.35
N SER A 297 7.08 18.24 4.41
CA SER A 297 8.45 17.73 4.53
C SER A 297 8.60 16.25 4.14
N LEU A 298 7.49 15.55 3.90
CA LEU A 298 7.45 14.12 3.61
C LEU A 298 7.16 13.87 2.12
N SER A 299 8.02 13.08 1.48
CA SER A 299 7.80 12.62 0.10
C SER A 299 6.62 11.65 0.03
N ILE A 300 6.08 11.40 -1.17
CA ILE A 300 5.04 10.35 -1.34
C ILE A 300 5.54 8.98 -0.88
N ALA A 301 6.82 8.67 -1.07
CA ALA A 301 7.37 7.42 -0.60
C ALA A 301 7.35 7.30 0.93
N ASP A 302 7.62 8.39 1.66
CA ASP A 302 7.54 8.39 3.13
C ASP A 302 6.08 8.20 3.59
N ARG A 303 5.14 8.90 2.94
CA ARG A 303 3.70 8.78 3.20
C ARG A 303 3.19 7.37 2.91
N ALA A 304 3.64 6.77 1.81
CA ALA A 304 3.28 5.42 1.42
C ALA A 304 3.83 4.37 2.40
N THR A 305 5.07 4.53 2.90
CA THR A 305 5.61 3.70 3.99
C THR A 305 4.69 3.75 5.21
N ILE A 306 4.18 4.93 5.58
CA ILE A 306 3.25 5.08 6.72
C ILE A 306 1.89 4.42 6.43
N GLY A 307 1.31 4.70 5.27
CA GLY A 307 0.03 4.12 4.85
C GLY A 307 0.08 2.60 4.78
N ASN A 308 1.20 2.04 4.30
CA ASN A 308 1.42 0.59 4.17
C ASN A 308 1.20 -0.14 5.51
N MET A 309 1.69 0.42 6.63
CA MET A 309 1.62 -0.23 7.94
C MET A 309 0.28 0.00 8.69
N SER A 310 -0.78 0.38 7.98
CA SER A 310 -2.13 0.50 8.57
C SER A 310 -2.60 -0.80 9.24
N PRO A 311 -2.46 -1.99 8.63
CA PRO A 311 -2.82 -3.25 9.29
C PRO A 311 -2.04 -3.50 10.58
N GLU A 312 -0.75 -3.17 10.59
CA GLU A 312 0.13 -3.33 11.74
C GLU A 312 -0.21 -2.38 12.88
N ASN A 313 -0.82 -1.23 12.60
CA ASN A 313 -1.26 -0.29 13.63
C ASN A 313 -2.76 -0.41 14.01
N GLY A 314 -3.52 -1.14 13.20
CA GLY A 314 -4.93 -1.49 13.42
C GLY A 314 -5.92 -0.62 12.67
N SER A 315 -5.50 0.50 12.09
CA SER A 315 -6.40 1.34 11.29
C SER A 315 -6.81 0.66 9.99
N THR A 316 -8.00 0.98 9.50
CA THR A 316 -8.46 0.54 8.18
C THR A 316 -7.66 1.20 7.06
N ILE A 317 -7.34 2.49 7.23
CA ILE A 317 -6.51 3.29 6.32
C ILE A 317 -5.64 4.29 7.08
N GLY A 318 -4.52 4.68 6.46
CA GLY A 318 -3.64 5.77 6.88
C GLY A 318 -3.55 6.83 5.79
N TYR A 319 -4.51 7.74 5.74
CA TYR A 319 -4.77 8.65 4.62
C TYR A 319 -3.95 9.94 4.65
N PHE A 320 -3.34 10.27 3.51
CA PHE A 320 -2.67 11.54 3.27
C PHE A 320 -3.40 12.30 2.15
N PRO A 321 -3.88 13.53 2.38
CA PRO A 321 -4.53 14.33 1.33
C PRO A 321 -3.62 14.62 0.14
N VAL A 322 -4.22 14.76 -1.05
CA VAL A 322 -3.53 15.20 -2.27
C VAL A 322 -2.98 16.61 -2.07
N ASP A 323 -1.71 16.82 -2.38
CA ASP A 323 -1.05 18.13 -2.36
C ASP A 323 0.00 18.27 -3.48
N GLU A 324 0.80 19.33 -3.43
CA GLU A 324 1.86 19.60 -4.42
C GLU A 324 2.88 18.46 -4.55
N GLU A 325 3.19 17.76 -3.45
CA GLU A 325 4.11 16.62 -3.48
C GLU A 325 3.48 15.43 -4.21
N THR A 326 2.15 15.26 -4.14
CA THR A 326 1.43 14.30 -4.98
C THR A 326 1.62 14.61 -6.46
N LEU A 327 1.43 15.88 -6.88
CA LEU A 327 1.62 16.27 -8.28
C LEU A 327 3.07 16.06 -8.74
N ARG A 328 4.03 16.41 -7.89
CA ARG A 328 5.46 16.18 -8.15
C ARG A 328 5.78 14.70 -8.33
N TYR A 329 5.21 13.82 -7.50
CA TYR A 329 5.41 12.38 -7.63
C TYR A 329 4.77 11.80 -8.90
N LEU A 330 3.57 12.25 -9.27
CA LEU A 330 2.95 11.86 -10.54
C LEU A 330 3.83 12.28 -11.73
N GLN A 331 4.41 13.47 -11.69
CA GLN A 331 5.36 13.92 -12.71
C GLN A 331 6.64 13.06 -12.72
N LEU A 332 7.23 12.81 -11.55
CA LEU A 332 8.44 11.99 -11.38
C LEU A 332 8.26 10.57 -11.94
N THR A 333 7.08 9.99 -11.72
CA THR A 333 6.71 8.64 -12.19
C THR A 333 6.19 8.62 -13.63
N GLY A 334 6.38 9.71 -14.38
CA GLY A 334 6.07 9.78 -15.81
C GLY A 334 4.58 9.70 -16.13
N ARG A 335 3.69 10.10 -15.22
CA ARG A 335 2.24 10.15 -15.50
C ARG A 335 1.94 11.17 -16.59
N ASP A 336 0.89 10.87 -17.35
CA ASP A 336 0.33 11.73 -18.39
C ASP A 336 0.13 13.18 -17.85
N PRO A 337 0.75 14.21 -18.47
CA PRO A 337 0.59 15.60 -18.05
C PRO A 337 -0.87 16.07 -18.01
N GLU A 338 -1.75 15.53 -18.86
CA GLU A 338 -3.18 15.85 -18.81
C GLU A 338 -3.89 15.22 -17.62
N LEU A 339 -3.42 14.06 -17.13
CA LEU A 339 -3.88 13.50 -15.87
C LEU A 339 -3.46 14.39 -14.70
N ILE A 340 -2.22 14.87 -14.67
CA ILE A 340 -1.71 15.72 -13.58
C ILE A 340 -2.52 17.01 -13.47
N LYS A 341 -2.79 17.67 -14.61
CA LYS A 341 -3.67 18.86 -14.67
C LYS A 341 -5.08 18.56 -14.19
N LEU A 342 -5.63 17.39 -14.55
CA LEU A 342 -6.94 16.97 -14.06
C LEU A 342 -6.94 16.75 -12.55
N VAL A 343 -5.93 16.06 -12.00
CA VAL A 343 -5.82 15.80 -10.56
C VAL A 343 -5.81 17.11 -9.78
N GLU A 344 -4.96 18.06 -10.18
CA GLU A 344 -4.89 19.37 -9.54
C GLU A 344 -6.24 20.10 -9.59
N ALA A 345 -6.81 20.27 -10.79
CA ALA A 345 -8.05 21.01 -10.99
C ALA A 345 -9.24 20.36 -10.27
N TYR A 346 -9.36 19.03 -10.36
CA TYR A 346 -10.43 18.27 -9.73
C TYR A 346 -10.34 18.33 -8.20
N CYS A 347 -9.17 18.07 -7.62
CA CYS A 347 -8.99 18.09 -6.18
C CYS A 347 -9.23 19.50 -5.60
N LYS A 348 -8.82 20.56 -6.31
CA LYS A 348 -9.11 21.95 -5.92
C LYS A 348 -10.61 22.26 -5.99
N GLU A 349 -11.27 21.87 -7.07
CA GLU A 349 -12.72 22.05 -7.25
C GLU A 349 -13.55 21.31 -6.17
N GLN A 350 -13.11 20.12 -5.76
CA GLN A 350 -13.76 19.35 -4.69
C GLN A 350 -13.35 19.79 -3.27
N GLY A 351 -12.38 20.71 -3.15
CA GLY A 351 -11.82 21.15 -1.86
C GLY A 351 -10.98 20.09 -1.15
N ILE A 352 -10.57 19.00 -1.82
CA ILE A 352 -9.76 17.90 -1.27
C ILE A 352 -8.27 18.04 -1.56
N PHE A 353 -7.85 19.16 -2.17
CA PHE A 353 -6.44 19.53 -2.34
C PHE A 353 -5.93 20.28 -1.09
N ARG A 354 -4.86 19.77 -0.48
CA ARG A 354 -4.28 20.29 0.75
C ARG A 354 -3.14 21.26 0.47
N THR A 355 -3.08 22.32 1.29
CA THR A 355 -1.97 23.28 1.40
C THR A 355 -1.67 23.50 2.89
N ASP A 356 -0.53 24.11 3.22
CA ASP A 356 -0.22 24.47 4.63
C ASP A 356 -1.20 25.49 5.22
N ALA A 357 -1.91 26.24 4.37
CA ALA A 357 -2.94 27.19 4.78
C ALA A 357 -4.34 26.56 4.85
N SER A 358 -4.51 25.30 4.44
CA SER A 358 -5.80 24.62 4.50
C SER A 358 -6.28 24.51 5.96
N PRO A 359 -7.56 24.79 6.26
CA PRO A 359 -8.07 24.63 7.60
C PRO A 359 -8.08 23.16 7.99
N ASP A 360 -7.68 22.88 9.23
CA ASP A 360 -7.71 21.52 9.78
C ASP A 360 -9.14 20.95 9.73
N PRO A 361 -9.33 19.71 9.22
CA PRO A 361 -10.60 19.01 9.35
C PRO A 361 -10.97 18.79 10.82
N VAL A 362 -12.26 18.57 11.08
CA VAL A 362 -12.73 18.20 12.42
C VAL A 362 -12.72 16.67 12.53
N PHE A 363 -11.90 16.13 13.42
CA PHE A 363 -11.71 14.69 13.62
C PHE A 363 -12.47 14.17 14.84
N THR A 364 -12.69 12.85 14.91
CA THR A 364 -13.24 12.15 16.09
C THR A 364 -12.35 12.40 17.30
N ASP A 365 -11.05 12.26 17.12
CA ASP A 365 -10.02 12.53 18.11
C ASP A 365 -8.68 12.83 17.40
N THR A 366 -7.68 13.28 18.13
CA THR A 366 -6.37 13.65 17.56
C THR A 366 -5.18 13.05 18.30
N LEU A 367 -4.08 12.91 17.57
CA LEU A 367 -2.71 12.68 18.04
C LEU A 367 -1.79 13.69 17.37
N GLU A 368 -0.63 13.93 17.97
CA GLU A 368 0.39 14.81 17.42
C GLU A 368 1.79 14.18 17.58
N LEU A 369 2.63 14.36 16.56
CA LEU A 369 4.04 13.95 16.56
C LEU A 369 4.90 15.10 16.02
N ASP A 370 5.88 15.49 16.83
CA ASP A 370 7.02 16.27 16.35
C ASP A 370 7.98 15.34 15.62
N LEU A 371 8.12 15.51 14.31
CA LEU A 371 9.04 14.72 13.49
C LEU A 371 10.49 14.85 13.96
N ALA A 372 10.87 15.94 14.64
CA ALA A 372 12.21 16.12 15.20
C ALA A 372 12.54 15.15 16.34
N THR A 373 11.51 14.52 16.94
CA THR A 373 11.68 13.56 18.05
C THR A 373 11.86 12.12 17.58
N VAL A 374 11.68 11.86 16.29
CA VAL A 374 11.93 10.54 15.71
C VAL A 374 13.42 10.24 15.79
N GLU A 375 13.77 9.02 16.17
CA GLU A 375 15.14 8.53 16.28
C GLU A 375 15.26 7.16 15.59
N PRO A 376 16.46 6.75 15.14
CA PRO A 376 16.70 5.45 14.55
C PRO A 376 16.20 4.31 15.44
N SER A 377 15.46 3.37 14.86
CA SER A 377 14.80 2.29 15.60
C SER A 377 14.60 1.03 14.77
N LEU A 378 14.29 -0.06 15.46
CA LEU A 378 13.84 -1.33 14.88
C LEU A 378 12.56 -1.79 15.58
N ALA A 379 11.90 -2.82 15.05
CA ALA A 379 10.76 -3.44 15.72
C ALA A 379 10.99 -4.94 15.90
N GLY A 380 10.61 -5.46 17.07
CA GLY A 380 10.71 -6.89 17.34
C GLY A 380 10.91 -7.23 18.82
N PRO A 381 11.21 -8.50 19.13
CA PRO A 381 11.55 -9.56 18.18
C PRO A 381 10.35 -10.28 17.55
N ARG A 382 9.11 -9.98 17.96
CA ARG A 382 7.92 -10.74 17.53
C ARG A 382 6.82 -9.92 16.88
N ARG A 383 6.68 -8.63 17.21
CA ARG A 383 5.56 -7.81 16.75
C ARG A 383 6.02 -6.48 16.16
N PRO A 384 5.39 -5.96 15.09
CA PRO A 384 5.76 -4.69 14.45
C PRO A 384 5.65 -3.45 15.35
N GLN A 385 4.75 -3.46 16.34
CA GLN A 385 4.57 -2.36 17.28
C GLN A 385 5.57 -2.35 18.45
N ASP A 386 6.40 -3.39 18.58
CA ASP A 386 7.46 -3.49 19.59
C ASP A 386 8.68 -2.67 19.16
N ARG A 387 8.50 -1.36 18.99
CA ARG A 387 9.55 -0.42 18.60
C ARG A 387 10.64 -0.35 19.68
N VAL A 388 11.88 -0.51 19.27
CA VAL A 388 13.09 -0.40 20.09
C VAL A 388 14.01 0.65 19.47
N PRO A 389 14.38 1.72 20.19
CA PRO A 389 15.43 2.63 19.75
C PRO A 389 16.72 1.86 19.43
N LEU A 390 17.38 2.18 18.32
CA LEU A 390 18.55 1.43 17.85
C LEU A 390 19.67 1.39 18.90
N THR A 391 19.82 2.47 19.67
CA THR A 391 20.75 2.60 20.80
C THR A 391 20.49 1.60 21.93
N LYS A 392 19.26 1.06 22.04
CA LYS A 392 18.83 0.08 23.04
C LYS A 392 18.67 -1.33 22.48
N ALA A 393 18.98 -1.57 21.20
CA ALA A 393 18.76 -2.85 20.54
C ALA A 393 19.43 -4.02 21.28
N LYS A 394 20.69 -3.86 21.70
CA LYS A 394 21.43 -4.90 22.43
C LYS A 394 20.79 -5.25 23.77
N SER A 395 20.48 -4.26 24.60
CA SER A 395 19.90 -4.49 25.92
C SER A 395 18.49 -5.08 25.81
N ALA A 396 17.68 -4.58 24.88
CA ALA A 396 16.34 -5.10 24.63
C ALA A 396 16.37 -6.56 24.15
N PHE A 397 17.34 -6.93 23.30
CA PHE A 397 17.52 -8.32 22.90
C PHE A 397 17.91 -9.21 24.08
N GLN A 398 18.86 -8.77 24.92
CA GLN A 398 19.28 -9.53 26.10
C GLN A 398 18.13 -9.75 27.10
N GLU A 399 17.27 -8.74 27.28
CA GLU A 399 16.06 -8.84 28.10
C GLU A 399 15.02 -9.80 27.49
N ALA A 400 14.85 -9.78 26.17
CA ALA A 400 13.90 -10.66 25.49
C ALA A 400 14.38 -12.11 25.37
N LEU A 401 15.69 -12.35 25.34
CA LEU A 401 16.31 -13.65 25.03
C LEU A 401 15.76 -14.82 25.87
N PRO A 402 15.58 -14.73 27.20
CA PRO A 402 15.01 -15.82 28.00
C PRO A 402 13.62 -16.27 27.51
N THR A 403 12.82 -15.35 26.97
CA THR A 403 11.48 -15.64 26.44
C THR A 403 11.50 -16.25 25.03
N LEU A 404 12.63 -16.14 24.31
CA LEU A 404 12.84 -16.68 22.97
C LEU A 404 13.44 -18.09 23.00
N MET A 405 14.17 -18.41 24.06
CA MET A 405 14.85 -19.70 24.21
C MET A 405 13.87 -20.82 24.58
N LYS A 406 14.06 -22.01 24.01
CA LYS A 406 13.41 -23.26 24.43
C LYS A 406 14.36 -24.09 25.32
N GLY A 407 14.97 -23.45 26.33
CA GLY A 407 16.01 -24.02 27.20
C GLY A 407 17.46 -23.70 26.77
N GLY A 408 18.44 -24.04 27.60
CA GLY A 408 19.88 -23.76 27.39
C GLY A 408 20.39 -22.52 28.14
N THR A 409 21.66 -22.15 27.93
CA THR A 409 22.28 -20.96 28.52
C THR A 409 22.38 -19.81 27.50
N PRO A 410 22.17 -18.54 27.90
CA PRO A 410 22.26 -17.37 27.01
C PRO A 410 23.61 -17.20 26.30
N ASP A 411 24.68 -17.76 26.88
CA ASP A 411 26.04 -17.69 26.32
C ASP A 411 26.40 -18.89 25.45
N LYS A 412 25.44 -19.77 25.15
CA LYS A 412 25.68 -20.94 24.31
C LYS A 412 26.11 -20.50 22.90
N THR A 413 27.22 -21.06 22.45
CA THR A 413 27.73 -20.89 21.08
C THR A 413 27.92 -22.21 20.37
N VAL A 414 27.83 -22.20 19.05
CA VAL A 414 28.07 -23.35 18.16
C VAL A 414 29.13 -23.02 17.12
N SER A 415 29.99 -23.98 16.78
CA SER A 415 30.96 -23.83 15.69
C SER A 415 30.33 -24.35 14.40
N VAL A 416 30.29 -23.52 13.37
CA VAL A 416 29.83 -23.87 12.02
C VAL A 416 30.99 -23.81 11.04
N LYS A 417 30.94 -24.64 9.99
CA LYS A 417 31.91 -24.61 8.90
C LYS A 417 31.18 -24.31 7.59
N LEU A 418 31.52 -23.20 6.94
CA LEU A 418 31.00 -22.81 5.63
C LEU A 418 32.15 -22.49 4.67
N ASN A 419 32.10 -23.08 3.47
CA ASN A 419 33.07 -22.81 2.40
C ASN A 419 34.55 -22.95 2.83
N GLY A 420 34.82 -23.85 3.78
CA GLY A 420 36.17 -24.07 4.34
C GLY A 420 36.46 -23.27 5.61
N ASP A 421 35.75 -22.17 5.86
CA ASP A 421 35.93 -21.29 7.02
C ASP A 421 35.17 -21.80 8.25
N ARG A 422 35.76 -21.65 9.44
CA ARG A 422 35.09 -21.89 10.72
C ARG A 422 34.58 -20.59 11.30
N ALA A 423 33.34 -20.59 11.77
CA ALA A 423 32.73 -19.47 12.49
C ALA A 423 32.06 -19.95 13.78
N THR A 424 31.99 -19.08 14.77
CA THR A 424 31.28 -19.32 16.03
C THR A 424 30.02 -18.46 16.05
N LEU A 425 28.87 -19.10 16.20
CA LEU A 425 27.57 -18.43 16.26
C LEU A 425 27.01 -18.54 17.68
N GLY A 426 26.49 -17.44 18.20
CA GLY A 426 25.75 -17.41 19.46
C GLY A 426 24.37 -16.79 19.28
N HIS A 427 23.63 -16.66 20.39
CA HIS A 427 22.36 -15.96 20.38
C HIS A 427 22.51 -14.50 19.89
N GLY A 428 21.59 -14.06 19.04
CA GLY A 428 21.62 -12.73 18.43
C GLY A 428 22.45 -12.63 17.14
N THR A 429 23.04 -13.73 16.69
CA THR A 429 23.72 -13.76 15.39
C THR A 429 22.72 -13.59 14.25
N VAL A 430 22.94 -12.57 13.42
CA VAL A 430 22.15 -12.35 12.21
C VAL A 430 22.47 -13.46 11.19
N VAL A 431 21.45 -14.19 10.77
CA VAL A 431 21.55 -15.25 9.75
C VAL A 431 20.81 -14.90 8.46
N ILE A 432 19.86 -13.96 8.51
CA ILE A 432 19.16 -13.39 7.35
C ILE A 432 19.28 -11.87 7.43
N SER A 433 19.63 -11.23 6.32
CA SER A 433 19.59 -9.78 6.15
C SER A 433 19.05 -9.45 4.76
N ALA A 434 17.77 -9.08 4.70
CA ALA A 434 17.05 -8.88 3.45
C ALA A 434 16.64 -7.41 3.30
N ILE A 435 16.98 -6.80 2.17
CA ILE A 435 16.35 -5.56 1.69
C ILE A 435 15.17 -6.00 0.82
N THR A 436 13.98 -5.98 1.40
CA THR A 436 12.74 -6.54 0.83
C THR A 436 11.54 -5.66 1.19
N SER A 437 10.33 -6.12 0.86
CA SER A 437 9.04 -5.47 1.08
C SER A 437 8.78 -4.23 0.24
N CYS A 438 7.54 -4.09 -0.24
CA CYS A 438 7.06 -2.84 -0.84
C CYS A 438 7.16 -1.66 0.13
N THR A 439 7.06 -1.87 1.45
CA THR A 439 7.08 -0.80 2.47
C THR A 439 8.28 0.13 2.34
N ASN A 440 9.47 -0.44 2.08
CA ASN A 440 10.73 0.30 2.03
C ASN A 440 11.32 0.36 0.61
N THR A 441 11.10 -0.66 -0.23
CA THR A 441 11.68 -0.69 -1.58
C THR A 441 11.04 0.28 -2.57
N SER A 442 9.83 0.78 -2.26
CA SER A 442 9.23 1.91 -2.98
C SER A 442 9.81 3.28 -2.61
N ASN A 443 10.75 3.34 -1.67
CA ASN A 443 11.31 4.57 -1.16
C ASN A 443 12.77 4.73 -1.62
N PRO A 444 13.03 5.57 -2.65
CA PRO A 444 14.38 5.81 -3.14
C PRO A 444 15.34 6.33 -2.06
N SER A 445 14.86 7.10 -1.07
CA SER A 445 15.71 7.68 -0.04
C SER A 445 16.43 6.60 0.78
N VAL A 446 15.72 5.55 1.21
CA VAL A 446 16.32 4.48 2.03
C VAL A 446 17.16 3.51 1.19
N LEU A 447 16.80 3.28 -0.07
CA LEU A 447 17.58 2.44 -1.00
C LEU A 447 18.88 3.12 -1.43
N MET A 448 18.84 4.42 -1.72
CA MET A 448 20.03 5.22 -1.98
C MET A 448 20.91 5.32 -0.73
N ALA A 449 20.32 5.50 0.46
CA ALA A 449 21.07 5.47 1.72
C ALA A 449 21.75 4.11 1.95
N ALA A 450 21.07 3.00 1.68
CA ALA A 450 21.65 1.65 1.76
C ALA A 450 22.83 1.49 0.79
N GLY A 451 22.70 1.95 -0.45
CA GLY A 451 23.78 1.93 -1.45
C GLY A 451 24.98 2.80 -1.03
N LEU A 452 24.73 4.02 -0.53
CA LEU A 452 25.78 4.92 -0.02
C LEU A 452 26.49 4.35 1.20
N LEU A 453 25.75 3.69 2.11
CA LEU A 453 26.33 2.99 3.25
C LEU A 453 27.20 1.82 2.79
N ALA A 454 26.72 1.03 1.83
CA ALA A 454 27.47 -0.07 1.24
C ALA A 454 28.77 0.41 0.60
N LYS A 455 28.72 1.52 -0.15
CA LYS A 455 29.90 2.17 -0.74
C LYS A 455 30.93 2.56 0.31
N LYS A 456 30.49 3.20 1.40
CA LYS A 456 31.38 3.57 2.52
C LYS A 456 31.95 2.35 3.23
N ALA A 457 31.15 1.31 3.47
CA ALA A 457 31.57 0.09 4.14
C ALA A 457 32.63 -0.67 3.33
N VAL A 458 32.39 -0.86 2.03
CA VAL A 458 33.33 -1.48 1.10
C VAL A 458 34.62 -0.66 1.00
N GLY A 459 34.54 0.67 0.92
CA GLY A 459 35.72 1.54 0.91
C GLY A 459 36.58 1.45 2.17
N LYS A 460 35.99 1.01 3.30
CA LYS A 460 36.68 0.71 4.56
C LYS A 460 37.12 -0.75 4.68
N GLY A 461 36.96 -1.57 3.65
CA GLY A 461 37.32 -2.99 3.66
C GLY A 461 36.37 -3.89 4.45
N LEU A 462 35.19 -3.40 4.85
CA LEU A 462 34.18 -4.22 5.52
C LEU A 462 33.54 -5.20 4.54
N LYS A 463 33.19 -6.38 5.05
CA LYS A 463 32.51 -7.45 4.32
C LYS A 463 31.41 -8.04 5.18
N THR A 464 30.35 -8.55 4.54
CA THR A 464 29.36 -9.38 5.22
C THR A 464 29.97 -10.71 5.65
N LYS A 465 29.40 -11.27 6.72
CA LYS A 465 29.86 -12.56 7.23
C LYS A 465 29.32 -13.68 6.31
N PRO A 466 30.10 -14.74 6.05
CA PRO A 466 29.77 -15.74 5.02
C PRO A 466 28.53 -16.59 5.33
N TRP A 467 28.08 -16.62 6.59
CA TRP A 467 26.86 -17.33 7.00
C TRP A 467 25.58 -16.52 6.81
N VAL A 468 25.67 -15.23 6.50
CA VAL A 468 24.50 -14.36 6.42
C VAL A 468 23.86 -14.50 5.04
N LYS A 469 22.61 -14.97 5.03
CA LYS A 469 21.77 -14.96 3.83
C LYS A 469 21.36 -13.52 3.52
N THR A 470 22.06 -12.91 2.58
CA THR A 470 21.81 -11.54 2.11
C THR A 470 20.98 -11.54 0.84
N SER A 471 20.04 -10.61 0.71
CA SER A 471 19.18 -10.51 -0.47
C SER A 471 18.70 -9.08 -0.73
N LEU A 472 18.62 -8.71 -2.01
CA LEU A 472 17.96 -7.50 -2.49
C LEU A 472 16.75 -7.93 -3.35
N ALA A 473 15.55 -7.64 -2.88
CA ALA A 473 14.28 -7.93 -3.56
C ALA A 473 13.46 -6.65 -3.72
N PRO A 474 13.73 -5.85 -4.76
CA PRO A 474 13.02 -4.59 -4.98
C PRO A 474 11.57 -4.82 -5.42
N GLY A 475 10.66 -3.91 -5.04
CA GLY A 475 9.28 -3.98 -5.50
C GLY A 475 9.03 -3.41 -6.89
N SER A 476 10.05 -2.95 -7.63
CA SER A 476 9.98 -2.71 -9.07
C SER A 476 11.36 -2.64 -9.72
N LYS A 477 11.41 -2.72 -11.05
CA LYS A 477 12.65 -2.59 -11.85
C LYS A 477 13.33 -1.23 -11.70
N VAL A 478 12.55 -0.17 -11.46
CA VAL A 478 13.04 1.21 -11.29
C VAL A 478 14.10 1.30 -10.19
N VAL A 479 13.94 0.51 -9.12
CA VAL A 479 14.90 0.45 -8.02
C VAL A 479 16.28 0.01 -8.47
N THR A 480 16.33 -1.08 -9.23
CA THR A 480 17.58 -1.62 -9.76
C THR A 480 18.20 -0.63 -10.75
N ASP A 481 17.39 0.04 -11.56
CA ASP A 481 17.85 0.99 -12.58
C ASP A 481 18.54 2.19 -11.93
N TYR A 482 17.92 2.88 -10.96
CA TYR A 482 18.59 4.02 -10.32
C TYR A 482 19.80 3.61 -9.46
N LEU A 483 19.80 2.40 -8.87
CA LEU A 483 20.97 1.90 -8.13
C LEU A 483 22.14 1.61 -9.08
N LYS A 484 21.87 1.14 -10.31
CA LYS A 484 22.87 0.97 -11.35
C LYS A 484 23.39 2.31 -11.86
N GLU A 485 22.50 3.21 -12.25
CA GLU A 485 22.85 4.52 -12.80
C GLU A 485 23.65 5.39 -11.81
N SER A 486 23.31 5.32 -10.52
CA SER A 486 24.08 6.00 -9.47
C SER A 486 25.42 5.34 -9.12
N GLY A 487 25.73 4.18 -9.71
CA GLY A 487 26.94 3.41 -9.41
C GLY A 487 26.95 2.79 -8.01
N LEU A 488 25.78 2.63 -7.37
CA LEU A 488 25.66 2.12 -6.01
C LEU A 488 25.44 0.61 -5.95
N LEU A 489 24.80 0.00 -6.96
CA LEU A 489 24.52 -1.44 -6.99
C LEU A 489 25.79 -2.30 -6.81
N PRO A 490 26.94 -2.03 -7.48
CA PRO A 490 28.14 -2.86 -7.31
C PRO A 490 28.67 -2.88 -5.87
N HIS A 491 28.37 -1.87 -5.06
CA HIS A 491 28.76 -1.84 -3.65
C HIS A 491 27.85 -2.70 -2.78
N LEU A 492 26.55 -2.75 -3.09
CA LEU A 492 25.60 -3.67 -2.45
C LEU A 492 25.97 -5.13 -2.77
N GLU A 493 26.28 -5.42 -4.03
CA GLU A 493 26.70 -6.75 -4.50
C GLU A 493 27.99 -7.22 -3.83
N LYS A 494 28.98 -6.35 -3.63
CA LYS A 494 30.20 -6.66 -2.84
C LYS A 494 29.92 -7.05 -1.39
N LEU A 495 28.76 -6.65 -0.85
CA LEU A 495 28.27 -7.07 0.46
C LEU A 495 27.27 -8.24 0.38
N GLY A 496 27.08 -8.84 -0.78
CA GLY A 496 26.19 -10.00 -0.98
C GLY A 496 24.73 -9.65 -1.28
N PHE A 497 24.36 -8.36 -1.29
CA PHE A 497 23.01 -7.91 -1.64
C PHE A 497 22.80 -7.90 -3.15
N TYR A 498 22.84 -9.08 -3.75
CA TYR A 498 22.47 -9.29 -5.16
C TYR A 498 20.95 -9.29 -5.32
N LEU A 499 20.51 -8.91 -6.52
CA LEU A 499 19.12 -9.03 -6.93
C LEU A 499 18.69 -10.51 -6.85
N VAL A 500 17.64 -10.80 -6.10
CA VAL A 500 17.10 -12.17 -5.97
C VAL A 500 15.73 -12.35 -6.64
N GLY A 501 15.04 -11.27 -6.97
CA GLY A 501 13.68 -11.30 -7.54
C GLY A 501 12.96 -9.96 -7.39
N TYR A 502 11.92 -9.75 -8.21
CA TYR A 502 11.00 -8.61 -8.09
C TYR A 502 9.66 -9.09 -7.52
N GLY A 503 9.61 -9.34 -6.21
CA GLY A 503 8.43 -9.87 -5.53
C GLY A 503 8.57 -9.85 -4.00
N CYS A 504 7.51 -10.28 -3.31
CA CYS A 504 7.39 -10.17 -1.86
C CYS A 504 8.48 -10.94 -1.10
N THR A 505 8.94 -12.08 -1.62
CA THR A 505 10.10 -12.85 -1.11
C THR A 505 10.09 -12.99 0.42
N THR A 506 11.16 -12.54 1.10
CA THR A 506 11.35 -12.68 2.54
C THR A 506 10.27 -11.95 3.34
N CYS A 507 9.64 -10.89 2.79
CA CYS A 507 8.56 -10.16 3.46
C CYS A 507 7.36 -11.05 3.81
N LEU A 508 6.99 -12.00 2.93
CA LEU A 508 5.88 -12.93 3.18
C LEU A 508 6.34 -14.28 3.78
N GLY A 509 7.63 -14.41 4.11
CA GLY A 509 8.21 -15.66 4.56
C GLY A 509 8.78 -16.57 3.46
N ASN A 510 8.68 -16.18 2.17
CA ASN A 510 9.33 -16.84 1.03
C ASN A 510 10.85 -16.57 1.01
N SER A 511 11.49 -16.82 2.15
CA SER A 511 12.89 -16.56 2.42
C SER A 511 13.82 -17.67 1.93
N GLY A 512 13.29 -18.81 1.49
CA GLY A 512 14.05 -19.98 1.05
C GLY A 512 14.93 -20.60 2.15
N PRO A 513 15.68 -21.66 1.85
CA PRO A 513 16.48 -22.36 2.85
C PRO A 513 17.69 -21.53 3.30
N LEU A 514 18.05 -21.64 4.59
CA LEU A 514 19.38 -21.26 5.05
C LEU A 514 20.41 -22.30 4.57
N PRO A 515 21.71 -21.95 4.47
CA PRO A 515 22.75 -22.94 4.26
C PRO A 515 22.67 -24.06 5.29
N GLU A 516 22.83 -25.32 4.85
CA GLU A 516 22.70 -26.50 5.72
C GLU A 516 23.52 -26.41 7.03
N PRO A 517 24.80 -25.95 7.02
CA PRO A 517 25.58 -25.79 8.26
C PRO A 517 25.06 -24.73 9.24
N ILE A 518 24.07 -23.93 8.84
CA ILE A 518 23.43 -22.89 9.65
C ILE A 518 22.07 -23.34 10.17
N SER A 519 21.33 -24.13 9.39
CA SER A 519 20.00 -24.62 9.78
C SER A 519 20.02 -25.90 10.62
N ALA A 520 21.08 -26.71 10.48
CA ALA A 520 21.29 -27.93 11.27
C ALA A 520 21.70 -27.60 12.71
#